data_AF-A0A127SFA5-F1
#
_entry.id   AF-A0A127SFA5-F1
#
_cell.length_a   1.000
_cell.length_b   1.000
_cell.length_c   1.000
_cell.angle_alpha   90.00
_cell.angle_beta   90.00
_cell.angle_gamma   90.00
#
_symmetry.space_group_name_H-M   'P 1'
#
loop_
_entity.id
_entity.type
_entity.pdbx_description
1 polymer ?
#
loop_
_entity_poly.entity_id
_entity_poly.type
_entity_poly.pdbx_seq_one_letter_code
_entity_poly.pdbx_strand_id
1 'polypeptide(L)' 'DSVYRTLIENHVECLSEPQYFDFRADGFGESRAFYFRDPDGIILEMMQPL' A
#
# COMPACT_ATOMS: atom_id res chain seq x y z
N ASP A 1 2.30 6.66 5.86
CA ASP A 1 2.13 5.98 7.17
C ASP A 1 0.81 6.24 7.87
N SER A 2 0.35 7.49 7.95
CA SER A 2 -0.94 7.82 8.58
C SER A 2 -2.11 7.02 8.01
N VAL A 3 -2.23 6.92 6.68
CA VAL A 3 -3.33 6.19 6.02
C VAL A 3 -3.33 4.70 6.39
N TYR A 4 -2.18 4.03 6.32
CA TYR A 4 -2.06 2.63 6.71
C TYR A 4 -2.51 2.40 8.16
N ARG A 5 -2.08 3.28 9.09
CA ARG A 5 -2.51 3.20 10.49
C ARG A 5 -4.01 3.41 10.65
N THR A 6 -4.58 4.40 9.96
CA THR A 6 -6.03 4.64 9.95
C THR A 6 -6.80 3.43 9.44
N LEU A 7 -6.32 2.74 8.40
CA LEU A 7 -6.97 1.55 7.87
C LEU A 7 -6.96 0.40 8.90
N ILE A 8 -5.82 0.14 9.55
CA ILE A 8 -5.71 -0.86 10.61
C ILE A 8 -6.62 -0.52 11.80
N GLU A 9 -6.65 0.74 12.23
CA GLU A 9 -7.53 1.21 13.32
C GLU A 9 -9.03 1.05 12.99
N ASN A 10 -9.39 1.11 11.69
CA ASN A 10 -10.75 0.87 11.21
C ASN A 10 -11.02 -0.60 10.86
N HIS A 11 -10.17 -1.53 11.31
CA HIS A 11 -10.31 -2.97 11.08
C HIS A 11 -10.31 -3.40 9.61
N VAL A 12 -9.70 -2.61 8.73
CA VAL A 12 -9.48 -3.00 7.34
C VAL A 12 -8.41 -4.10 7.28
N GLU A 13 -8.68 -5.15 6.51
CA GLU A 13 -7.74 -6.25 6.32
C GLU A 13 -6.60 -5.82 5.38
N CYS A 14 -5.49 -5.35 5.96
CA CYS A 14 -4.25 -5.15 5.21
C CYS A 14 -3.53 -6.49 5.02
N LEU A 15 -3.19 -6.81 3.78
CA LEU A 15 -2.53 -8.08 3.40
C LEU A 15 -1.01 -8.01 3.56
N SER A 16 -0.46 -6.80 3.66
CA SER A 16 0.96 -6.56 3.93
C SER A 16 1.15 -5.23 4.64
N GLU A 17 2.30 -5.09 5.31
CA GLU A 17 2.79 -3.76 5.66
C GLU A 17 3.19 -2.98 4.38
N PRO A 18 3.33 -1.64 4.44
CA PRO A 18 3.75 -0.86 3.28
C PRO A 18 5.21 -1.12 2.92
N GLN A 19 5.41 -1.73 1.75
CA GLN A 19 6.69 -2.16 1.19
C GLN A 19 7.29 -1.10 0.28
N TYR A 20 8.61 -1.04 0.24
CA TYR A 20 9.38 -0.13 -0.59
C TYR A 20 9.74 -0.76 -1.93
N PHE A 21 9.66 0.02 -3.00
CA PHE A 21 10.03 -0.38 -4.35
C PHE A 21 10.96 0.64 -4.98
N ASP A 22 12.10 0.18 -5.46
CA ASP A 22 13.09 0.98 -6.20
C ASP A 22 13.11 0.52 -7.65
N PHE A 23 12.56 1.34 -8.55
CA PHE A 23 12.54 1.10 -9.99
C PHE A 23 13.43 2.09 -10.75
N ARG A 24 14.40 2.72 -10.09
CA ARG A 24 15.32 3.69 -10.71
C ARG A 24 16.16 3.06 -11.82
N ALA A 25 16.51 1.78 -11.68
CA ALA A 25 17.23 1.02 -12.70
C ALA A 25 16.44 0.90 -14.01
N ASP A 26 15.11 0.93 -13.93
CA ASP A 26 14.19 0.80 -15.06
C ASP A 26 13.70 2.15 -15.59
N GLY A 27 14.26 3.27 -15.08
CA GLY A 27 13.89 4.63 -15.47
C GLY A 27 12.63 5.18 -14.80
N PHE A 28 12.09 4.47 -13.80
CA PHE A 28 10.99 4.93 -12.95
C PHE A 28 11.49 5.51 -11.62
N GLY A 29 10.56 5.96 -10.78
CA GLY A 29 10.88 6.49 -9.45
C GLY A 29 10.89 5.43 -8.35
N GLU A 30 11.03 5.91 -7.12
CA GLU A 30 10.85 5.12 -5.91
C GLU A 30 9.39 5.22 -5.48
N SER A 31 8.84 4.14 -4.93
CA SER A 31 7.46 4.16 -4.41
C SER A 31 7.30 3.25 -3.21
N ARG A 32 6.20 3.44 -2.49
CA ARG A 32 5.79 2.58 -1.39
C ARG A 32 4.37 2.09 -1.64
N ALA A 33 4.12 0.80 -1.45
CA ALA A 33 2.79 0.24 -1.65
C ALA A 33 2.42 -0.84 -0.64
N PHE A 34 1.12 -1.02 -0.41
CA PHE A 34 0.54 -2.16 0.31
C PHE A 34 -0.79 -2.55 -0.31
N TYR A 35 -1.21 -3.78 -0.02
CA TYR A 35 -2.50 -4.29 -0.42
C TYR A 35 -3.45 -4.37 0.77
N PHE A 36 -4.72 -4.10 0.52
CA PHE A 36 -5.78 -4.27 1.50
C PHE A 36 -7.05 -4.78 0.82
N ARG A 37 -7.95 -5.36 1.60
CA ARG A 37 -9.24 -5.85 1.12
C ARG A 37 -10.35 -4.89 1.50
N ASP A 38 -11.18 -4.51 0.55
CA ASP A 38 -12.39 -3.73 0.81
C ASP A 38 -13.54 -4.62 1.36
N PRO A 39 -14.66 -4.04 1.83
CA PRO A 39 -15.78 -4.82 2.36
C PRO A 39 -16.42 -5.78 1.35
N ASP A 40 -16.29 -5.51 0.04
CA ASP A 40 -16.81 -6.36 -1.03
C ASP A 40 -15.85 -7.52 -1.37
N GLY A 41 -14.68 -7.57 -0.71
CA GLY A 41 -13.68 -8.61 -0.89
C GLY A 41 -12.68 -8.32 -2.01
N ILE A 42 -12.71 -7.13 -2.61
CA ILE A 42 -11.81 -6.71 -3.68
C ILE A 42 -10.46 -6.36 -3.06
N ILE A 43 -9.39 -6.91 -3.65
CA ILE A 43 -8.02 -6.57 -3.27
C ILE A 43 -7.63 -5.30 -4.00
N LEU A 44 -7.32 -4.26 -3.25
CA LEU A 44 -6.88 -2.97 -3.75
C LEU A 44 -5.41 -2.73 -3.39
N GLU A 45 -4.70 -2.07 -4.29
CA GLU A 45 -3.34 -1.60 -4.06
C GLU A 45 -3.36 -0.10 -3.78
N MET A 46 -2.67 0.33 -2.73
CA MET A 46 -2.40 1.74 -2.50
C MET A 46 -0.91 2.01 -2.69
N MET A 47 -0.59 2.86 -3.67
CA MET A 47 0.77 3.26 -4.00
C MET A 47 0.99 4.74 -3.68
N GLN A 48 2.19 5.05 -3.16
CA GLN A 48 2.66 6.41 -2.93
C GLN A 48 4.03 6.58 -3.59
N PRO A 49 4.19 7.46 -4.59
CA PRO A 49 5.50 7.89 -5.08
C PRO A 49 6.30 8.58 -3.97
N LEU A 50 7.62 8.40 -3.97
CA LEU A 50 8.54 8.99 -2.98
C LEU A 50 9.36 10.15 -3.56
#